data_AF-A0A367JH58-F1
#
_entry.id   AF-A0A367JH58-F1
#
_cell.length_a   1.000
_cell.length_b   1.000
_cell.length_c   1.000
_cell.angle_alpha   90.00
_cell.angle_beta   90.00
_cell.angle_gamma   90.00
#
_symmetry.space_group_name_H-M   'P 1'
#
loop_
_entity.id
_entity.type
_entity.pdbx_description
1 polymer ?
#
loop_
_entity_poly.entity_id
_entity_poly.type
_entity_poly.pdbx_seq_one_letter_code
_entity_poly.pdbx_strand_id
1 'polypeptide(L)'
;MSQEHKEDLYGDSLNIKASKIDVRVVFKNDEKEIDVVCGELARNDVDSKIITDQGKLIRESNDAVDSMLSLVEKSAQAFSMQISGSACLIATQQLIRNGFYVYHPAYSFSLPSFVEELESFESTIQKLISFQQYVITIANILKKAGTKKYSLNQSFGKYDEVDKGDEASSILNWRRDTFYTSPRNNELKIPSFLFGVPSNDLISRLLKTKYFDGEEGVVYDQFGWGKKNDKWHNKIINKTQDECPYSEE
;
A
#
# COMPACT_ATOMS: atom_id res chain seq x y z
N MET A 1 12.68 -15.30 12.24
CA MET A 1 12.53 -15.64 13.67
C MET A 1 11.06 -15.83 13.98
N SER A 2 10.67 -17.01 14.45
CA SER A 2 9.28 -17.32 14.88
C SER A 2 8.92 -16.57 16.16
N GLN A 3 7.61 -16.49 16.49
CA GLN A 3 7.09 -15.75 17.66
C GLN A 3 7.66 -16.27 18.99
N GLU A 4 7.89 -17.58 19.12
CA GLU A 4 8.52 -18.19 20.31
C GLU A 4 9.90 -17.56 20.59
N HIS A 5 10.69 -17.27 19.55
CA HIS A 5 12.02 -16.68 19.72
C HIS A 5 12.04 -15.19 20.10
N LYS A 6 10.92 -14.47 19.98
CA LYS A 6 10.83 -13.04 20.39
C LYS A 6 10.34 -12.88 21.82
N GLU A 7 9.51 -13.81 22.31
CA GLU A 7 9.11 -13.88 23.72
C GLU A 7 10.31 -14.29 24.59
N ASP A 8 11.15 -15.22 24.12
CA ASP A 8 12.39 -15.64 24.80
C ASP A 8 13.42 -14.50 24.99
N LEU A 9 13.42 -13.49 24.11
CA LEU A 9 14.33 -12.33 24.21
C LEU A 9 13.86 -11.28 25.24
N TYR A 10 12.59 -11.31 25.64
CA TYR A 10 11.99 -10.28 26.51
C TYR A 10 10.98 -10.89 27.49
N GLY A 11 11.40 -11.95 28.19
CA GLY A 11 10.57 -12.81 29.04
C GLY A 11 9.70 -12.12 30.11
N ASP A 12 9.95 -10.85 30.44
CA ASP A 12 9.20 -10.07 31.44
C ASP A 12 8.37 -8.90 30.87
N SER A 13 8.28 -8.75 29.55
CA SER A 13 7.66 -7.56 28.95
C SER A 13 6.18 -7.74 28.60
N LEU A 14 5.29 -7.35 29.52
CA LEU A 14 3.83 -7.23 29.32
C LEU A 14 3.40 -6.23 28.22
N ASN A 15 4.33 -5.65 27.47
CA ASN A 15 4.11 -4.49 26.59
C ASN A 15 4.44 -4.74 25.10
N ILE A 16 4.74 -5.97 24.69
CA ILE A 16 4.88 -6.29 23.27
C ILE A 16 3.48 -6.44 22.67
N LYS A 17 2.98 -5.34 22.08
CA LYS A 17 1.60 -5.25 21.54
C LYS A 17 1.44 -5.75 20.09
N ALA A 18 2.53 -5.97 19.35
CA ALA A 18 2.49 -6.48 17.97
C ALA A 18 3.90 -6.81 17.44
N SER A 19 4.03 -7.86 16.63
CA SER A 19 5.30 -8.24 15.97
C SER A 19 5.21 -8.04 14.46
N LYS A 20 5.66 -6.87 14.00
CA LYS A 20 5.76 -6.52 12.58
C LYS A 20 7.18 -6.79 12.04
N ILE A 21 7.25 -7.14 10.76
CA ILE A 21 8.48 -7.19 9.95
C ILE A 21 8.30 -6.20 8.80
N ASP A 22 9.22 -5.24 8.66
CA ASP A 22 9.30 -4.39 7.48
C ASP A 22 10.09 -5.12 6.39
N VAL A 23 9.56 -5.13 5.16
CA VAL A 23 10.14 -5.78 3.98
C VAL A 23 10.41 -4.72 2.93
N ARG A 24 11.58 -4.76 2.29
CA ARG A 24 11.96 -3.83 1.24
C ARG A 24 12.58 -4.57 0.07
N VAL A 25 12.19 -4.21 -1.14
CA VAL A 25 12.90 -4.59 -2.36
C VAL A 25 13.59 -3.34 -2.89
N VAL A 26 14.91 -3.39 -2.91
CA VAL A 26 15.76 -2.22 -3.17
C VAL A 26 16.50 -2.41 -4.48
N PHE A 27 16.44 -1.40 -5.35
CA PHE A 27 17.38 -1.24 -6.44
C PHE A 27 18.65 -0.59 -5.91
N LYS A 28 19.77 -1.34 -5.97
CA LYS A 28 21.08 -0.86 -5.56
C LYS A 28 21.92 -0.50 -6.78
N ASN A 29 22.39 0.73 -6.82
CA ASN A 29 23.48 1.20 -7.68
C ASN A 29 24.65 1.62 -6.77
N ASP A 30 25.87 1.71 -7.30
CA ASP A 30 27.11 1.89 -6.51
C ASP A 30 27.08 3.08 -5.54
N GLU A 31 26.25 4.10 -5.80
CA GLU A 31 26.12 5.31 -4.98
C GLU A 31 24.78 5.43 -4.22
N LYS A 32 23.75 4.64 -4.57
CA LYS A 32 22.38 4.83 -4.04
C LYS A 32 21.57 3.54 -3.93
N GLU A 33 20.78 3.48 -2.86
CA GLU A 33 19.73 2.49 -2.64
C GLU A 33 18.37 3.17 -2.86
N ILE A 34 17.58 2.64 -3.79
CA ILE A 34 16.25 3.15 -4.14
C ILE A 34 15.23 2.05 -3.86
N ASP A 35 14.27 2.33 -2.99
CA ASP A 35 13.17 1.40 -2.75
C ASP A 35 12.29 1.26 -3.99
N VAL A 36 11.96 0.02 -4.34
CA VAL A 36 11.01 -0.33 -5.42
C VAL A 36 9.73 -0.91 -4.85
N VAL A 37 9.85 -1.67 -3.78
CA VAL A 37 8.72 -2.21 -3.01
C VAL A 37 8.96 -1.90 -1.54
N CYS A 38 8.00 -1.23 -0.92
CA CYS A 38 7.92 -1.07 0.53
C CYS A 38 6.88 -2.07 1.05
N GLY A 39 7.11 -2.69 2.20
CA GLY A 39 6.13 -3.62 2.71
C GLY A 39 6.22 -3.91 4.19
N GLU A 40 5.14 -4.47 4.69
CA GLU A 40 5.00 -4.85 6.09
C GLU A 40 4.28 -6.19 6.22
N LEU A 41 4.71 -6.97 7.20
CA LEU A 41 4.18 -8.28 7.52
C LEU A 41 3.88 -8.38 9.01
N ALA A 42 2.68 -8.85 9.37
CA ALA A 42 2.33 -9.32 10.71
C ALA A 42 1.80 -10.75 10.65
N ARG A 43 1.95 -11.47 11.77
CA ARG A 43 1.57 -12.88 11.87
C ARG A 43 0.06 -13.08 11.94
N ASN A 44 -0.69 -12.14 12.52
CA ASN A 44 -2.13 -12.30 12.72
C ASN A 44 -2.86 -10.94 12.67
N ASP A 45 -4.15 -11.00 12.35
CA ASP A 45 -5.02 -9.82 12.19
C ASP A 45 -5.37 -9.14 13.52
N VAL A 46 -4.99 -9.77 14.63
CA VAL A 46 -5.06 -9.21 15.99
C VAL A 46 -4.08 -8.05 16.14
N ASP A 47 -3.01 -8.00 15.31
CA ASP A 47 -2.09 -6.87 15.21
C ASP A 47 -2.76 -5.70 14.48
N SER A 48 -3.63 -4.99 15.20
CA SER A 48 -4.39 -3.85 14.71
C SER A 48 -3.51 -2.77 14.07
N LYS A 49 -2.21 -2.71 14.39
CA LYS A 49 -1.29 -1.69 13.90
C LYS A 49 -1.06 -1.75 12.39
N ILE A 50 -0.98 -2.94 11.78
CA ILE A 50 -0.81 -3.03 10.33
C ILE A 50 -2.08 -2.53 9.63
N ILE A 51 -3.24 -2.95 10.12
CA ILE A 51 -4.54 -2.56 9.56
C ILE A 51 -4.84 -1.07 9.79
N THR A 52 -4.42 -0.50 10.93
CA THR A 52 -4.77 0.88 11.32
C THR A 52 -3.72 1.93 10.97
N ASP A 53 -2.44 1.56 10.79
CA ASP A 53 -1.34 2.48 10.46
C ASP A 53 -0.90 2.39 8.97
N GLN A 54 -1.87 2.29 8.06
CA GLN A 54 -1.62 2.31 6.61
C GLN A 54 -0.88 3.58 6.15
N GLY A 55 -1.01 4.68 6.92
CA GLY A 55 -0.37 5.96 6.62
C GLY A 55 1.16 5.90 6.58
N LYS A 56 1.79 5.01 7.35
CA LYS A 56 3.26 4.85 7.32
C LYS A 56 3.71 4.20 6.02
N LEU A 57 3.12 3.07 5.64
CA LEU A 57 3.49 2.33 4.43
C LEU A 57 3.26 3.15 3.16
N ILE A 58 2.14 3.90 3.10
CA ILE A 58 1.85 4.81 1.99
C ILE A 58 2.93 5.91 1.90
N ARG A 59 3.37 6.44 3.04
CA ARG A 59 4.43 7.46 3.06
C ARG A 59 5.76 6.93 2.55
N GLU A 60 6.19 5.76 3.04
CA GLU A 60 7.41 5.10 2.56
C GLU A 60 7.34 4.84 1.05
N SER A 61 6.16 4.47 0.55
CA SER A 61 5.93 4.27 -0.88
C SER A 61 5.98 5.58 -1.69
N ASN A 62 5.54 6.71 -1.12
CA ASN A 62 5.71 8.02 -1.75
C ASN A 62 7.19 8.42 -1.81
N ASP A 63 7.93 8.23 -0.71
CA ASP A 63 9.36 8.53 -0.65
C ASP A 63 10.15 7.66 -1.66
N ALA A 64 9.72 6.41 -1.86
CA ALA A 64 10.23 5.53 -2.91
C ALA A 64 9.98 6.10 -4.32
N VAL A 65 8.75 6.56 -4.61
CA VAL A 65 8.43 7.25 -5.88
C VAL A 65 9.34 8.45 -6.08
N ASP A 66 9.49 9.31 -5.09
CA ASP A 66 10.33 10.52 -5.20
C ASP A 66 11.79 10.21 -5.45
N SER A 67 12.29 9.15 -4.80
CA SER A 67 13.65 8.65 -5.00
C SER A 67 13.85 8.18 -6.44
N MET A 68 12.89 7.44 -7.00
CA MET A 68 12.92 7.04 -8.41
C MET A 68 12.86 8.25 -9.35
N LEU A 69 11.93 9.19 -9.11
CA LEU A 69 11.76 10.40 -9.94
C LEU A 69 13.06 11.20 -10.05
N SER A 70 13.86 11.28 -8.97
CA SER A 70 15.16 11.96 -8.97
C SER A 70 16.21 11.36 -9.93
N LEU A 71 15.96 10.14 -10.41
CA LEU A 71 16.83 9.42 -11.34
C LEU A 71 16.26 9.39 -12.76
N VAL A 72 14.96 9.11 -12.92
CA VAL A 72 14.33 8.95 -14.24
C VAL A 72 13.75 10.25 -14.82
N GLU A 73 13.44 11.25 -13.99
CA GLU A 73 12.89 12.55 -14.38
C GLU A 73 11.61 12.46 -15.25
N LYS A 74 10.91 11.32 -15.16
CA LYS A 74 9.66 10.95 -15.86
C LYS A 74 8.71 10.27 -14.87
N SER A 75 7.58 9.71 -15.31
CA SER A 75 6.70 8.92 -14.44
C SER A 75 7.45 7.78 -13.73
N ALA A 76 7.26 7.67 -12.42
CA ALA A 76 7.74 6.56 -11.61
C ALA A 76 6.57 5.95 -10.82
N GLN A 77 6.69 4.66 -10.53
CA GLN A 77 5.73 3.89 -9.76
C GLN A 77 6.48 3.01 -8.77
N ALA A 78 6.11 3.10 -7.50
CA ALA A 78 6.54 2.18 -6.46
C ALA A 78 5.39 1.23 -6.10
N PHE A 79 5.71 0.14 -5.41
CA PHE A 79 4.71 -0.76 -4.86
C PHE A 79 4.73 -0.75 -3.34
N SER A 80 3.56 -0.86 -2.74
CA SER A 80 3.38 -1.21 -1.33
C SER A 80 2.87 -2.65 -1.24
N MET A 81 3.32 -3.38 -0.22
CA MET A 81 2.88 -4.73 0.08
C MET A 81 2.56 -4.85 1.56
N GLN A 82 1.34 -5.24 1.89
CA GLN A 82 0.88 -5.44 3.25
C GLN A 82 0.43 -6.90 3.40
N ILE A 83 0.99 -7.61 4.37
CA ILE A 83 0.65 -9.00 4.66
C ILE A 83 0.22 -9.10 6.12
N SER A 84 -0.97 -9.64 6.36
CA SER A 84 -1.52 -9.89 7.69
C SER A 84 -2.04 -11.31 7.73
N GLY A 85 -1.40 -12.18 8.52
CA GLY A 85 -1.70 -13.61 8.50
C GLY A 85 -1.52 -14.20 7.11
N SER A 86 -2.59 -14.77 6.56
CA SER A 86 -2.62 -15.29 5.18
C SER A 86 -3.02 -14.24 4.15
N ALA A 87 -3.60 -13.11 4.55
CA ALA A 87 -4.06 -12.07 3.64
C ALA A 87 -2.91 -11.17 3.16
N CYS A 88 -2.89 -10.89 1.87
CA CYS A 88 -1.92 -10.03 1.22
C CYS A 88 -2.62 -8.97 0.37
N LEU A 89 -2.15 -7.73 0.46
CA LEU A 89 -2.54 -6.60 -0.36
C LEU A 89 -1.28 -6.00 -1.00
N ILE A 90 -1.29 -5.90 -2.32
CA ILE A 90 -0.28 -5.19 -3.10
C ILE A 90 -0.95 -3.99 -3.75
N ALA A 91 -0.37 -2.81 -3.58
CA ALA A 91 -0.86 -1.58 -4.19
C ALA A 91 0.26 -0.82 -4.89
N THR A 92 -0.11 -0.01 -5.87
CA THR A 92 0.83 0.88 -6.57
C THR A 92 0.72 2.29 -6.00
N GLN A 93 1.85 2.98 -6.01
CA GLN A 93 1.97 4.38 -5.66
C GLN A 93 2.59 5.12 -6.84
N GLN A 94 1.94 6.19 -7.30
CA GLN A 94 2.43 7.00 -8.42
C GLN A 94 2.12 8.48 -8.21
N LEU A 95 3.03 9.35 -8.65
CA LEU A 95 2.79 10.80 -8.72
C LEU A 95 2.09 11.13 -10.04
N ILE A 96 0.88 11.72 -9.95
CA ILE A 96 0.11 12.14 -11.12
C ILE A 96 0.22 13.65 -11.36
N ARG A 97 -0.27 14.08 -12.53
CA ARG A 97 -0.45 15.51 -12.85
C ARG A 97 -1.23 16.19 -11.72
N ASN A 98 -0.82 17.40 -11.35
CA ASN A 98 -1.33 18.20 -10.23
C ASN A 98 -0.70 17.91 -8.86
N GLY A 99 0.29 17.01 -8.79
CA GLY A 99 1.08 16.80 -7.57
C GLY A 99 0.41 15.96 -6.50
N PHE A 100 -0.53 15.10 -6.92
CA PHE A 100 -1.15 14.11 -6.04
C PHE A 100 -0.44 12.77 -6.18
N TYR A 101 -0.21 12.11 -5.05
CA TYR A 101 0.17 10.71 -5.04
C TYR A 101 -1.09 9.85 -5.05
N VAL A 102 -1.21 8.96 -6.02
CA VAL A 102 -2.34 8.04 -6.14
C VAL A 102 -1.92 6.69 -5.60
N TYR A 103 -2.62 6.27 -4.55
CA TYR A 103 -2.62 4.91 -4.05
C TYR A 103 -3.67 4.08 -4.79
N HIS A 104 -3.26 2.99 -5.42
CA HIS A 104 -4.17 2.12 -6.16
C HIS A 104 -3.95 0.64 -5.78
N PRO A 105 -4.93 -0.01 -5.11
CA PRO A 105 -4.92 -1.45 -4.86
C PRO A 105 -4.80 -2.22 -6.16
N ALA A 106 -3.70 -2.93 -6.37
CA ALA A 106 -3.42 -3.65 -7.61
C ALA A 106 -3.84 -5.12 -7.49
N TYR A 107 -3.47 -5.78 -6.38
CA TYR A 107 -3.77 -7.17 -6.14
C TYR A 107 -4.14 -7.38 -4.67
N SER A 108 -5.11 -8.25 -4.41
CA SER A 108 -5.33 -8.83 -3.09
C SER A 108 -5.54 -10.32 -3.23
N PHE A 109 -5.03 -11.09 -2.27
CA PHE A 109 -5.17 -12.53 -2.22
C PHE A 109 -4.94 -13.05 -0.81
N SER A 110 -5.37 -14.28 -0.55
CA SER A 110 -5.03 -15.02 0.66
C SER A 110 -4.14 -16.20 0.29
N LEU A 111 -3.15 -16.51 1.12
CA LEU A 111 -2.38 -17.73 1.00
C LEU A 111 -3.27 -18.95 1.26
N PRO A 112 -3.12 -20.03 0.48
CA PRO A 112 -3.89 -21.27 0.69
C PRO A 112 -3.60 -21.83 2.08
N SER A 113 -4.66 -22.18 2.80
CA SER A 113 -4.56 -22.84 4.10
C SER A 113 -4.59 -24.36 3.97
N PHE A 114 -5.14 -24.88 2.86
CA PHE A 114 -5.30 -26.31 2.59
C PHE A 114 -5.01 -26.63 1.11
N VAL A 115 -4.83 -27.92 0.78
CA VAL A 115 -4.41 -28.37 -0.55
C VAL A 115 -5.48 -28.09 -1.62
N GLU A 116 -6.75 -28.17 -1.23
CA GLU A 116 -7.92 -27.95 -2.09
C GLU A 116 -7.99 -26.51 -2.63
N GLU A 117 -7.40 -25.55 -1.90
CA GLU A 117 -7.36 -24.14 -2.30
C GLU A 117 -6.27 -23.86 -3.35
N LEU A 118 -5.32 -24.77 -3.57
CA LEU A 118 -4.20 -24.58 -4.50
C LEU A 118 -4.66 -24.41 -5.95
N GLU A 119 -5.72 -25.10 -6.37
CA GLU A 119 -6.27 -24.98 -7.72
C GLU A 119 -6.75 -23.55 -7.98
N SER A 120 -7.47 -22.96 -7.02
CA SER A 120 -7.92 -21.57 -7.10
C SER A 120 -6.77 -20.55 -6.99
N PHE A 121 -5.63 -20.96 -6.42
CA PHE A 121 -4.46 -20.12 -6.21
C PHE A 121 -3.58 -19.94 -7.45
N GLU A 122 -3.80 -20.72 -8.51
CA GLU A 122 -3.04 -20.61 -9.77
C GLU A 122 -3.08 -19.17 -10.33
N SER A 123 -4.25 -18.55 -10.33
CA SER A 123 -4.43 -17.17 -10.79
C SER A 123 -3.65 -16.16 -9.95
N THR A 124 -3.46 -16.44 -8.67
CA THR A 124 -2.65 -15.61 -7.77
C THR A 124 -1.16 -15.77 -8.07
N ILE A 125 -0.70 -16.99 -8.32
CA ILE A 125 0.69 -17.24 -8.75
C ILE A 125 1.00 -16.45 -10.04
N GLN A 126 0.10 -16.47 -11.02
CA GLN A 126 0.26 -15.69 -12.24
C GLN A 126 0.41 -14.18 -11.95
N LYS A 127 -0.45 -13.62 -11.08
CA LYS A 127 -0.34 -12.21 -10.64
C LYS A 127 0.99 -11.92 -9.94
N LEU A 128 1.47 -12.82 -9.09
CA LEU A 128 2.75 -12.68 -8.39
C LEU A 128 3.94 -12.71 -9.36
N ILE A 129 3.89 -13.56 -10.39
CA ILE A 129 4.89 -13.58 -11.47
C ILE A 129 4.87 -12.25 -12.24
N SER A 130 3.68 -11.73 -12.59
CA SER A 130 3.56 -10.42 -13.24
C SER A 130 4.11 -9.30 -12.35
N PHE A 131 3.81 -9.33 -11.05
CA PHE A 131 4.36 -8.38 -10.07
C PHE A 131 5.89 -8.42 -10.04
N GLN A 132 6.49 -9.60 -9.99
CA GLN A 132 7.94 -9.76 -10.07
C GLN A 132 8.51 -9.15 -11.37
N GLN A 133 7.87 -9.39 -12.52
CA GLN A 133 8.27 -8.82 -13.79
C GLN A 133 8.20 -7.29 -13.82
N TYR A 134 7.17 -6.69 -13.19
CA TYR A 134 7.08 -5.24 -13.03
C TYR A 134 8.23 -4.67 -12.21
N VAL A 135 8.55 -5.30 -11.07
CA VAL A 135 9.68 -4.89 -10.22
C VAL A 135 11.01 -4.96 -10.98
N ILE A 136 11.25 -6.03 -11.73
CA ILE A 136 12.45 -6.17 -12.58
C ILE A 136 12.47 -5.09 -13.68
N THR A 137 11.32 -4.79 -14.28
CA THR A 137 11.21 -3.74 -15.31
C THR A 137 11.57 -2.37 -14.74
N ILE A 138 11.08 -2.02 -13.54
CA ILE A 138 11.44 -0.79 -12.85
C ILE A 138 12.94 -0.76 -12.59
N ALA A 139 13.53 -1.83 -12.05
CA ALA A 139 14.97 -1.92 -11.80
C ALA A 139 15.80 -1.70 -13.08
N ASN A 140 15.38 -2.27 -14.22
CA ASN A 140 16.04 -2.07 -15.51
C ASN A 140 15.93 -0.63 -16.01
N ILE A 141 14.79 0.03 -15.81
CA ILE A 141 14.61 1.44 -16.14
C ILE A 141 15.54 2.30 -15.28
N LEU A 142 15.59 2.06 -13.97
CA LEU A 142 16.48 2.78 -13.04
C LEU A 142 17.96 2.58 -13.40
N LYS A 143 18.36 1.35 -13.75
CA LYS A 143 19.72 1.03 -14.21
C LYS A 143 20.10 1.84 -15.46
N LYS A 144 19.22 1.89 -16.47
CA LYS A 144 19.45 2.67 -17.70
C LYS A 144 19.52 4.18 -17.44
N ALA A 145 18.69 4.69 -16.53
CA ALA A 145 18.71 6.10 -16.15
C ALA A 145 20.01 6.47 -15.38
N GLY A 146 20.44 5.61 -14.47
CA GLY A 146 21.70 5.76 -13.73
C GLY A 146 22.94 5.78 -14.62
N THR A 147 23.04 4.86 -15.59
CA THR A 147 24.17 4.83 -16.52
C THR A 147 24.22 6.06 -17.43
N LYS A 148 23.07 6.55 -17.90
CA LYS A 148 23.00 7.78 -18.71
C LYS A 148 23.50 9.01 -17.92
N LYS A 149 23.06 9.16 -16.67
CA LYS A 149 23.47 10.27 -15.79
C LYS A 149 24.97 10.22 -15.48
N TYR A 150 25.50 9.03 -15.21
CA TYR A 150 26.93 8.83 -14.97
C TYR A 150 27.79 9.11 -16.21
N SER A 151 27.36 8.64 -17.39
CA SER A 151 28.05 8.89 -18.66
C SER A 151 28.12 10.38 -19.01
N LEU A 152 27.01 11.12 -18.84
CA LEU A 152 26.99 12.58 -19.01
C LEU A 152 27.98 13.28 -18.06
N ASN A 153 28.00 12.89 -16.79
CA ASN A 153 28.89 13.47 -15.79
C ASN A 153 30.38 13.20 -16.06
N GLN A 154 30.74 12.06 -16.66
CA GLN A 154 32.13 11.80 -17.08
C GLN A 154 32.51 12.52 -18.38
N SER A 155 31.54 12.85 -19.23
CA SER A 155 31.78 13.40 -20.57
C SER A 155 32.00 14.92 -20.58
N PHE A 156 31.62 15.65 -19.52
CA PHE A 156 31.59 17.11 -19.55
C PHE A 156 32.27 17.76 -18.34
N GLY A 157 33.53 18.17 -18.55
CA GLY A 157 34.11 19.37 -17.93
C GLY A 157 33.59 20.67 -18.56
N LYS A 158 32.36 20.68 -19.07
CA LYS A 158 31.63 21.87 -19.49
C LYS A 158 30.46 22.05 -18.54
N TYR A 159 30.44 23.19 -17.86
CA TYR A 159 29.23 23.68 -17.22
C TYR A 159 28.19 23.90 -18.31
N ASP A 160 27.21 23.02 -18.40
CA ASP A 160 26.00 23.32 -19.15
C ASP A 160 25.25 24.41 -18.39
N GLU A 161 25.04 25.55 -19.04
CA GLU A 161 23.95 26.45 -18.68
C GLU A 161 22.68 25.60 -18.70
N VAL A 162 22.15 25.32 -17.50
CA VAL A 162 20.88 24.64 -17.31
C VAL A 162 19.87 25.29 -18.25
N ASP A 163 19.31 24.49 -19.15
CA ASP A 163 18.27 24.88 -20.08
C ASP A 163 17.05 25.34 -19.26
N LYS A 164 16.99 26.64 -18.95
CA LYS A 164 15.96 27.27 -18.09
C LYS A 164 14.55 27.22 -18.70
N GLY A 165 14.39 26.57 -19.85
CA GLY A 165 13.13 26.49 -20.60
C GLY A 165 12.14 25.45 -20.09
N ASP A 166 12.58 24.39 -19.42
CA ASP A 166 11.72 23.23 -19.10
C ASP A 166 11.58 22.92 -17.59
N GLU A 167 12.20 23.72 -16.71
CA GLU A 167 12.04 23.54 -15.27
C GLU A 167 10.56 23.58 -14.88
N ALA A 168 9.75 24.49 -15.44
CA ALA A 168 8.33 24.63 -15.11
C ALA A 168 7.45 23.40 -15.45
N SER A 169 7.88 22.53 -16.38
CA SER A 169 7.13 21.35 -16.85
C SER A 169 7.61 20.03 -16.23
N SER A 170 8.72 20.06 -15.48
CA SER A 170 9.32 18.86 -14.87
C SER A 170 8.38 18.22 -13.84
N ILE A 171 8.19 16.90 -13.93
CA ILE A 171 7.43 16.09 -12.95
C ILE A 171 7.99 16.24 -11.53
N LEU A 172 9.27 16.62 -11.40
CA LEU A 172 9.90 16.88 -10.10
C LEU A 172 9.27 18.05 -9.34
N ASN A 173 8.70 19.03 -10.05
CA ASN A 173 8.01 20.18 -9.46
C ASN A 173 6.62 19.85 -8.95
N TRP A 174 6.08 18.69 -9.34
CA TRP A 174 4.80 18.23 -8.85
C TRP A 174 4.92 17.53 -7.50
N ARG A 175 6.14 17.18 -7.07
CA ARG A 175 6.38 16.62 -5.74
C ARG A 175 5.88 17.60 -4.68
N ARG A 176 5.24 17.07 -3.67
CA ARG A 176 4.78 17.82 -2.50
C ARG A 176 5.41 17.16 -1.29
N ASP A 177 5.69 17.94 -0.25
CA ASP A 177 6.15 17.37 1.00
C ASP A 177 5.15 16.30 1.45
N THR A 178 5.64 15.08 1.60
CA THR A 178 4.86 13.91 2.05
C THR A 178 4.49 13.99 3.54
N PHE A 179 4.83 15.12 4.19
CA PHE A 179 4.57 15.43 5.59
C PHE A 179 3.70 16.68 5.72
N TYR A 180 2.62 16.57 6.49
CA TYR A 180 2.14 17.70 7.28
C TYR A 180 2.02 17.26 8.74
N THR A 181 3.13 17.30 9.47
CA THR A 181 3.08 17.30 10.93
C THR A 181 3.10 18.78 11.31
N SER A 182 1.96 19.34 11.72
CA SER A 182 1.93 20.72 12.19
C SER A 182 2.95 20.89 13.32
N PRO A 183 3.77 21.97 13.33
CA PRO A 183 4.55 22.32 14.52
C PRO A 183 3.62 22.33 15.73
N ARG A 184 4.07 21.76 16.86
CA ARG A 184 3.27 21.72 18.10
C ARG A 184 2.69 23.12 18.37
N ASN A 185 1.37 23.20 18.54
CA ASN A 185 0.54 24.39 18.80
C ASN A 185 0.01 25.20 17.60
N ASN A 186 0.17 24.75 16.35
CA ASN A 186 -0.53 25.38 15.22
C ASN A 186 -1.72 24.54 14.76
N GLU A 187 -2.90 25.17 14.68
CA GLU A 187 -4.09 24.57 14.06
C GLU A 187 -3.82 24.22 12.59
N LEU A 188 -4.33 23.06 12.18
CA LEU A 188 -4.19 22.53 10.82
C LEU A 188 -4.83 23.48 9.82
N LYS A 189 -4.00 24.17 9.01
CA LYS A 189 -4.47 24.92 7.85
C LYS A 189 -4.36 24.06 6.61
N ILE A 190 -5.40 23.29 6.33
CA ILE A 190 -5.58 22.67 5.02
C ILE A 190 -5.69 23.81 4.00
N PRO A 191 -4.89 23.83 2.92
CA PRO A 191 -5.03 24.81 1.85
C PRO A 191 -6.49 24.83 1.39
N SER A 192 -7.09 26.03 1.35
CA SER A 192 -8.52 26.24 1.06
C SER A 192 -8.98 25.70 -0.30
N PHE A 193 -8.05 25.28 -1.15
CA PHE A 193 -8.30 24.74 -2.49
C PHE A 193 -7.78 23.31 -2.69
N LEU A 194 -7.39 22.59 -1.63
CA LEU A 194 -6.79 21.26 -1.75
C LEU A 194 -7.72 20.23 -2.42
N PHE A 195 -9.04 20.40 -2.28
CA PHE A 195 -10.04 19.44 -2.77
C PHE A 195 -10.95 19.98 -3.89
N GLY A 196 -10.72 21.21 -4.38
CA GLY A 196 -11.73 21.89 -5.22
C GLY A 196 -13.09 21.99 -4.51
N VAL A 197 -14.15 22.37 -5.25
CA VAL A 197 -15.52 22.24 -4.72
C VAL A 197 -15.78 20.74 -4.55
N PRO A 198 -16.11 20.24 -3.35
CA PRO A 198 -16.33 18.82 -3.14
C PRO A 198 -17.45 18.37 -4.08
N SER A 199 -17.12 17.43 -4.98
CA SER A 199 -18.16 16.69 -5.68
C SER A 199 -18.84 15.83 -4.62
N ASN A 200 -20.15 16.03 -4.46
CA ASN A 200 -21.00 15.26 -3.55
C ASN A 200 -20.96 13.74 -3.84
N ASP A 201 -20.30 13.31 -4.92
CA ASP A 201 -20.24 11.92 -5.37
C ASP A 201 -19.22 11.07 -4.57
N LEU A 202 -18.07 11.63 -4.17
CA LEU A 202 -16.99 10.81 -3.58
C LEU A 202 -17.25 10.44 -2.12
N ILE A 203 -17.72 11.38 -1.30
CA ILE A 203 -18.11 11.11 0.10
C ILE A 203 -19.34 10.19 0.12
N SER A 204 -20.30 10.40 -0.78
CA SER A 204 -21.47 9.52 -0.93
C SER A 204 -21.08 8.10 -1.35
N ARG A 205 -20.06 7.94 -2.22
CA ARG A 205 -19.54 6.62 -2.62
C ARG A 205 -18.74 5.95 -1.52
N LEU A 206 -17.91 6.69 -0.78
CA LEU A 206 -17.17 6.17 0.38
C LEU A 206 -18.08 5.76 1.54
N LEU A 207 -19.15 6.52 1.79
CA LEU A 207 -20.17 6.19 2.80
C LEU A 207 -21.04 5.00 2.36
N LYS A 208 -21.42 4.91 1.07
CA LYS A 208 -22.09 3.73 0.50
C LYS A 208 -21.24 2.45 0.55
N THR A 209 -19.91 2.59 0.51
CA THR A 209 -19.01 1.42 0.56
C THR A 209 -18.77 0.94 2.01
N LYS A 210 -18.91 1.81 3.01
CA LYS A 210 -18.82 1.44 4.43
C LYS A 210 -20.10 0.85 5.01
N TYR A 211 -21.25 1.17 4.40
CA TYR A 211 -22.53 0.60 4.76
C TYR A 211 -23.33 0.41 3.47
N PHE A 212 -23.28 -0.80 2.90
CA PHE A 212 -24.52 -1.31 2.31
C PHE A 212 -25.50 -1.39 3.47
N ASP A 213 -26.54 -0.57 3.42
CA ASP A 213 -27.66 -0.60 4.35
C ASP A 213 -27.97 -2.05 4.69
N GLY A 214 -27.57 -2.46 5.89
CA GLY A 214 -28.14 -3.64 6.50
C GLY A 214 -29.62 -3.33 6.67
N GLU A 215 -30.47 -4.29 6.34
CA GLU A 215 -31.87 -4.23 6.73
C GLU A 215 -31.96 -3.83 8.21
N GLU A 216 -32.83 -2.87 8.54
CA GLU A 216 -32.97 -2.32 9.89
C GLU A 216 -33.00 -3.44 10.94
N GLY A 217 -32.03 -3.42 11.85
CA GLY A 217 -31.97 -4.33 13.00
C GLY A 217 -31.08 -5.57 12.85
N VAL A 218 -30.38 -5.77 11.72
CA VAL A 218 -29.47 -6.92 11.54
C VAL A 218 -28.01 -6.47 11.50
N VAL A 219 -27.23 -6.85 12.51
CA VAL A 219 -25.76 -6.69 12.52
C VAL A 219 -25.15 -7.89 11.79
N TYR A 220 -24.45 -7.61 10.70
CA TYR A 220 -23.73 -8.63 9.91
C TYR A 220 -22.25 -8.65 10.28
N ASP A 221 -21.68 -9.84 10.40
CA ASP A 221 -20.25 -10.04 10.61
C ASP A 221 -19.43 -9.88 9.32
N GLN A 222 -18.12 -10.08 9.45
CA GLN A 222 -17.15 -9.96 8.36
C GLN A 222 -17.32 -11.01 7.25
N PHE A 223 -18.02 -12.11 7.51
CA PHE A 223 -18.33 -13.17 6.54
C PHE A 223 -19.74 -12.99 5.93
N GLY A 224 -20.41 -11.89 6.27
CA GLY A 224 -21.71 -11.53 5.75
C GLY A 224 -22.88 -12.21 6.44
N TRP A 225 -22.68 -12.92 7.56
CA TRP A 225 -23.74 -13.56 8.33
C TRP A 225 -24.30 -12.61 9.39
N GLY A 226 -25.63 -12.58 9.52
CA GLY A 226 -26.33 -11.79 10.53
C GLY A 226 -27.63 -12.48 10.94
N LYS A 227 -28.06 -12.24 12.18
CA LYS A 227 -29.28 -12.87 12.71
C LYS A 227 -30.51 -12.02 12.39
N LYS A 228 -31.43 -12.55 11.58
CA LYS A 228 -32.67 -11.91 11.13
C LYS A 228 -33.86 -12.81 11.46
N ASN A 229 -34.80 -12.33 12.27
CA ASN A 229 -36.03 -13.07 12.64
C ASN A 229 -35.74 -14.51 13.12
N ASP A 230 -34.78 -14.66 14.04
CA ASP A 230 -34.28 -15.94 14.58
C ASP A 230 -33.59 -16.90 13.62
N LYS A 231 -33.41 -16.52 12.36
CA LYS A 231 -32.60 -17.27 11.38
C LYS A 231 -31.30 -16.56 11.07
N TRP A 232 -30.29 -17.31 10.65
CA TRP A 232 -29.04 -16.78 10.14
C TRP A 232 -29.17 -16.48 8.65
N HIS A 233 -28.92 -15.23 8.27
CA HIS A 233 -28.97 -14.76 6.89
C HIS A 233 -27.57 -14.33 6.45
N ASN A 234 -27.11 -14.83 5.30
CA ASN A 234 -25.90 -14.37 4.66
C ASN A 234 -26.22 -13.41 3.51
N LYS A 235 -25.85 -12.15 3.65
CA LYS A 235 -26.14 -11.09 2.66
C LYS A 235 -25.31 -11.18 1.37
N ILE A 236 -24.16 -11.87 1.41
CA ILE A 236 -23.23 -11.98 0.28
C ILE A 236 -23.72 -13.06 -0.68
N ILE A 237 -24.16 -14.20 -0.15
CA ILE A 237 -24.65 -15.35 -0.93
C ILE A 237 -26.18 -15.45 -0.98
N ASN A 238 -26.89 -14.52 -0.32
CA ASN A 238 -28.34 -14.47 -0.22
C ASN A 238 -28.97 -15.80 0.26
N LYS A 239 -28.39 -16.39 1.31
CA LYS A 239 -28.80 -17.68 1.90
C LYS A 239 -29.32 -17.49 3.31
N THR A 240 -30.35 -18.24 3.69
CA THR A 240 -30.88 -18.26 5.06
C THR A 240 -30.80 -19.68 5.62
N GLN A 241 -30.48 -19.83 6.91
CA GLN A 241 -30.43 -21.11 7.61
C GLN A 241 -30.86 -20.96 9.08
N ASP A 242 -31.34 -22.07 9.66
CA ASP A 242 -31.86 -22.07 11.03
C ASP A 242 -30.75 -22.22 12.08
N GLU A 243 -29.66 -22.90 11.74
CA GLU A 243 -28.55 -23.19 12.63
C GLU A 243 -27.41 -22.18 12.49
N CYS A 244 -26.62 -22.03 13.56
CA CYS A 244 -25.46 -21.15 13.56
C CYS A 244 -24.47 -21.60 12.47
N PRO A 245 -24.02 -20.71 11.57
CA PRO A 245 -23.02 -21.07 10.55
C PRO A 245 -21.65 -21.44 11.13
N TYR A 246 -21.49 -21.32 12.44
CA TYR A 246 -20.26 -21.58 13.19
C TYR A 246 -20.42 -22.66 14.26
N SER A 247 -21.56 -23.38 14.32
CA SER A 247 -21.64 -24.52 15.23
C SER A 247 -20.71 -25.63 14.72
N GLU A 248 -19.74 -26.00 15.54
CA GLU A 248 -18.94 -27.22 15.36
C GLU A 248 -19.88 -28.42 15.51
N GLU A 249 -19.90 -29.31 14.51
CA GLU A 249 -20.37 -30.69 14.67
C GLU A 249 -19.30 -31.54 15.38
#